data_AF-A0A2D6NFA2-F1
#
_entry.id   AF-A0A2D6NFA2-F1
#
_cell.length_a   1.000
_cell.length_b   1.000
_cell.length_c   1.000
_cell.angle_alpha   90.00
_cell.angle_beta   90.00
_cell.angle_gamma   90.00
#
_symmetry.space_group_name_H-M   'P 1'
#
loop_
_entity.id
_entity.type
_entity.pdbx_description
1 polymer ?
#
loop_
_entity_poly.entity_id
_entity_poly.type
_entity_poly.pdbx_seq_one_letter_code
_entity_poly.pdbx_strand_id
1 'polypeptide(L)' 'MEIQVTKEINDKLDFVSESLGFNKQKIVEMAILFYLDSIGKQRELEQEFEGWDELSNEALIKFEEKL' A
#
# COMPACT_ATOMS: atom_id res chain seq x y z
N MET A 1 -19.77 6.04 11.18
CA MET A 1 -18.41 6.34 11.67
C MET A 1 -18.01 7.66 11.05
N GLU A 2 -17.86 8.71 11.85
CA GLU A 2 -17.36 10.00 11.36
C GLU A 2 -15.84 9.99 11.45
N ILE A 3 -15.18 10.30 10.33
CA ILE A 3 -13.73 10.46 10.28
C ILE A 3 -13.44 11.94 10.55
N GLN A 4 -12.79 12.23 11.67
CA GLN A 4 -12.29 13.56 11.94
C GLN A 4 -10.99 13.79 11.16
N VAL A 5 -10.99 14.81 10.31
CA VAL A 5 -9.81 15.25 9.57
C VAL A 5 -9.29 16.56 10.15
N THR A 6 -7.99 16.77 10.10
CA THR A 6 -7.38 18.03 10.53
C THR A 6 -7.78 19.17 9.59
N LYS A 7 -7.70 20.41 10.08
CA LYS A 7 -7.94 21.59 9.25
C LYS A 7 -7.06 21.60 8.00
N GLU A 8 -5.79 21.26 8.15
CA GLU A 8 -4.84 21.20 7.02
C GLU A 8 -5.28 20.21 5.94
N ILE A 9 -5.77 19.03 6.33
CA ILE A 9 -6.29 18.05 5.37
C ILE A 9 -7.55 18.58 4.69
N ASN A 10 -8.43 19.25 5.43
CA ASN A 10 -9.63 19.82 4.86
C ASN A 10 -9.32 20.93 3.85
N ASP A 11 -8.37 21.82 4.17
CA ASP A 11 -7.90 22.88 3.27
C ASP A 11 -7.26 22.29 1.99
N LYS A 12 -6.52 21.19 2.12
CA LYS A 12 -5.99 20.45 0.96
C LYS A 12 -7.09 19.80 0.13
N LEU A 13 -8.12 19.24 0.77
CA LEU A 13 -9.27 18.67 0.08
C LEU A 13 -10.06 19.74 -0.68
N ASP A 14 -10.21 20.95 -0.13
CA ASP A 14 -10.80 22.09 -0.83
C ASP A 14 -10.02 22.41 -2.11
N PHE A 15 -8.70 22.62 -1.97
CA PHE A 15 -7.83 22.93 -3.11
C PHE A 15 -7.89 21.86 -4.21
N VAL A 16 -7.80 20.58 -3.85
CA VAL A 16 -7.85 19.47 -4.81
C VAL A 16 -9.24 19.34 -5.44
N SER A 17 -10.30 19.58 -4.67
CA SER A 17 -11.68 19.59 -5.14
C SER A 17 -11.90 20.64 -6.22
N GLU A 18 -11.43 21.86 -5.99
CA GLU A 18 -11.48 22.95 -6.97
C GLU A 18 -10.60 22.66 -8.19
N SER A 19 -9.38 22.18 -7.98
CA SER A 19 -8.42 21.93 -9.07
C SER A 19 -8.85 20.80 -10.00
N LEU A 20 -9.50 19.76 -9.48
CA LEU A 20 -9.87 18.57 -10.25
C LEU A 20 -11.35 18.53 -10.64
N GLY A 21 -12.17 19.45 -10.11
CA GLY A 21 -13.61 19.49 -10.36
C GLY A 21 -14.40 18.33 -9.73
N PHE A 22 -13.80 17.61 -8.79
CA PHE A 22 -14.47 16.54 -8.05
C PHE A 22 -14.91 17.03 -6.68
N ASN A 23 -16.02 16.51 -6.15
CA ASN A 23 -16.38 16.78 -4.76
C ASN A 23 -15.41 16.08 -3.79
N LYS A 24 -15.28 16.62 -2.57
CA LYS A 24 -14.37 16.10 -1.54
C LYS A 24 -14.61 14.63 -1.21
N GLN A 25 -15.88 14.21 -1.14
CA GLN A 25 -16.22 12.82 -0.83
C GLN A 25 -15.62 11.87 -1.87
N LYS A 26 -15.76 12.20 -3.16
CA LYS A 26 -15.23 11.40 -4.26
C LYS A 26 -13.71 11.30 -4.21
N ILE A 27 -13.03 12.40 -3.88
CA ILE A 27 -11.58 12.43 -3.70
C ILE A 27 -11.16 11.48 -2.57
N VAL A 28 -11.85 11.54 -1.43
CA VAL A 28 -11.56 10.67 -0.28
C VAL A 28 -11.80 9.20 -0.63
N GLU A 29 -12.92 8.87 -1.28
CA GLU A 29 -13.21 7.50 -1.73
C GLU A 29 -12.13 6.96 -2.67
N MET A 30 -11.70 7.76 -3.65
CA MET A 30 -10.62 7.37 -4.57
C MET A 30 -9.29 7.19 -3.85
N ALA A 31 -8.93 8.10 -2.93
CA ALA A 31 -7.71 8.01 -2.16
C ALA A 31 -7.67 6.76 -1.28
N ILE A 32 -8.80 6.41 -0.64
CA ILE A 32 -8.91 5.20 0.18
C ILE A 32 -8.75 3.95 -0.68
N LEU A 33 -9.44 3.87 -1.83
CA LEU A 33 -9.31 2.71 -2.73
C LEU A 33 -7.87 2.52 -3.22
N PHE A 34 -7.21 3.61 -3.59
CA PHE A 34 -5.81 3.58 -4.02
C PHE A 34 -4.88 3.11 -2.90
N TYR A 35 -5.09 3.59 -1.67
CA TYR A 35 -4.25 3.21 -0.53
C TYR A 35 -4.46 1.75 -0.11
N LEU A 36 -5.72 1.26 -0.15
CA LEU A 36 -6.02 -0.15 0.13
C LEU A 36 -5.36 -1.09 -0.89
N ASP A 37 -5.38 -0.75 -2.17
CA ASP A 37 -4.66 -1.50 -3.22
C ASP A 37 -3.15 -1.51 -2.97
N SER A 38 -2.59 -0.37 -2.58
CA SER A 38 -1.16 -0.26 -2.25
C SER A 38 -0.76 -1.13 -1.05
N ILE A 39 -1.59 -1.20 0.00
CA ILE A 39 -1.37 -2.11 1.15
C ILE A 39 -1.37 -3.58 0.69
N GLY A 40 -2.31 -3.95 -0.18
CA GLY A 40 -2.38 -5.31 -0.74
C GLY A 40 -1.09 -5.70 -1.44
N LYS A 41 -0.61 -4.83 -2.34
CA LYS A 41 0.65 -5.04 -3.08
C LYS A 41 1.86 -5.11 -2.17
N GLN A 42 1.93 -4.28 -1.13
CA GLN A 42 3.03 -4.35 -0.17
C GLN A 42 3.07 -5.71 0.52
N ARG A 43 1.91 -6.25 0.91
CA ARG A 43 1.82 -7.57 1.53
C ARG A 43 2.22 -8.69 0.57
N GLU A 44 1.83 -8.60 -0.70
CA GLU A 44 2.26 -9.57 -1.73
C GLU A 44 3.79 -9.57 -1.88
N LEU A 45 4.41 -8.38 -1.93
CA LEU A 45 5.87 -8.23 -1.96
C LEU A 45 6.55 -8.85 -0.73
N GLU A 46 6.01 -8.63 0.47
CA GLU A 46 6.53 -9.23 1.70
C GLU A 46 6.51 -10.76 1.62
N GLN A 47 5.41 -11.35 1.11
CA GLN A 47 5.29 -12.79 0.91
C GLN A 47 6.26 -13.33 -0.14
N GLU A 48 6.49 -12.58 -1.22
CA GLU A 48 7.47 -12.95 -2.25
C GLU A 48 8.89 -13.01 -1.67
N PHE A 49 9.26 -12.04 -0.82
CA PHE A 49 10.57 -12.04 -0.16
C PHE A 49 10.73 -13.21 0.82
N GLU A 50 9.70 -13.50 1.62
CA GLU A 50 9.70 -14.69 2.49
C GLU A 50 9.93 -15.98 1.68
N GLY A 51 9.25 -16.12 0.55
CA GLY A 51 9.45 -17.27 -0.34
C GLY A 51 10.85 -17.34 -0.95
N TRP A 52 11.47 -16.20 -1.28
CA TRP A 52 12.85 -16.17 -1.77
C TRP A 52 13.84 -16.58 -0.70
N ASP A 53 13.64 -16.15 0.55
CA ASP A 53 14.49 -16.54 1.67
C ASP A 53 14.42 -18.04 1.94
N GLU A 54 13.21 -18.63 1.91
CA GLU A 54 13.02 -20.08 2.04
C GLU A 54 13.75 -20.86 0.93
N LEU A 55 13.55 -20.47 -0.33
CA LEU A 55 14.19 -21.13 -1.47
C LEU A 55 15.73 -20.98 -1.44
N SER A 56 16.23 -19.82 -0.99
CA SER A 56 17.66 -19.57 -0.82
C SER A 56 18.25 -20.50 0.24
N ASN A 57 17.59 -20.64 1.38
CA ASN A 57 18.00 -21.54 2.45
C ASN A 57 18.01 -23.00 1.99
N GLU A 58 16.95 -23.45 1.28
CA GLU A 58 16.92 -24.80 0.72
C GLU A 58 18.07 -25.05 -0.27
N ALA A 59 18.37 -24.07 -1.13
CA ALA A 59 19.45 -24.18 -2.10
C ALA A 59 20.81 -24.30 -1.42
N LEU A 60 21.03 -23.56 -0.34
CA LEU A 60 22.26 -23.63 0.46
C LEU A 60 22.42 -25.01 1.10
N ILE A 61 21.38 -25.53 1.75
CA ILE A 61 21.42 -26.87 2.37
C ILE A 61 21.76 -27.95 1.34
N LYS A 62 21.09 -27.94 0.17
CA LYS A 62 21.35 -28.90 -0.92
C LYS A 62 22.76 -28.80 -1.49
N PHE A 63 23.37 -27.61 -1.44
CA PHE A 63 24.76 -27.41 -1.85
C PHE A 63 25.73 -28.01 -0.82
N GLU A 64 25.51 -27.73 0.47
CA GLU A 64 26.33 -28.26 1.57
C GLU A 64 26.29 -29.79 1.66
N GLU A 65 25.13 -30.41 1.41
CA GLU A 65 24.99 -31.87 1.39
C GLU A 65 25.75 -32.56 0.24
N LYS A 66 26.19 -31.81 -0.77
CA LYS A 66 26.92 -32.32 -1.94
C LYS A 66 28.44 -32.13 -1.84
N LEU A 67 28.94 -31.49 -0.79
CA LEU A 67 30.37 -31.33 -0.47
C LEU A 67 30.89 -32.50 0.38
#